data_AF-A0A9E3KBI7-F1
#
_entry.id   AF-A0A9E3KBI7-F1
#
_cell.length_a   1.000
_cell.length_b   1.000
_cell.length_c   1.000
_cell.angle_alpha   90.00
_cell.angle_beta   90.00
_cell.angle_gamma   90.00
#
_symmetry.space_group_name_H-M   'P 1'
#
loop_
_entity.id
_entity.type
_entity.pdbx_description
1 polymer ?
#
loop_
_entity_poly.entity_id
_entity_poly.type
_entity_poly.pdbx_seq_one_letter_code
_entity_poly.pdbx_strand_id
1 'polypeptide(L)'
;KLIPYIQSYAERVKDEFENQISAIIQRECTSIHPAVQWRFEEEAIQYFQHTQQGEPATFHEVVFEDVVPLYGQIDIVGSSGARNKAIQKDLLSLLDQSKTLLTDLSADQKLPFYDQLVFQTQRHINSVKDSFHTNTEQQVSQFFEHQLYPLFEHAQTQSRQKTAVRQFLSQLDTATKSIYESRKQYDNTVDTINKKLSRFLDKKQKDAQAIFPHYFEKYKTDGIEHNLYIGQSITKSKLYHPSVMYNLRLWQLQVMCEMEAMYYKNQKEFAVPLNVASLVFAYDTPITIRYRIDEKKFDVDGAYNVRYEMIKKRIDKAHIKNTNERLTQPHMLSVVYSNPQLGREYMGYFEFLQSIGYIGKHIEKVELEELQGASGMMAIRAEMNHELRQTEKVFSLEDLKTMT
;
A
#
# COMPACT_ATOMS: atom_id res chain seq x y z
N LYS A 1 54.90 -23.26 4.92
CA LYS A 1 54.63 -22.20 5.91
C LYS A 1 54.18 -20.86 5.31
N LEU A 2 54.43 -20.57 4.01
CA LEU A 2 53.96 -19.35 3.34
C LEU A 2 52.50 -19.38 2.86
N ILE A 3 51.98 -20.56 2.51
CA ILE A 3 50.61 -20.73 1.97
C ILE A 3 49.51 -20.15 2.88
N PRO A 4 49.53 -20.36 4.22
CA PRO A 4 48.51 -19.79 5.11
C PRO A 4 48.53 -18.25 5.17
N TYR A 5 49.71 -17.63 5.01
CA TYR A 5 49.85 -16.16 5.00
C TYR A 5 49.40 -15.54 3.69
N ILE A 6 49.65 -16.23 2.56
CA ILE A 6 49.14 -15.80 1.24
C ILE A 6 47.60 -15.92 1.23
N GLN A 7 47.06 -17.01 1.80
CA GLN A 7 45.63 -17.21 1.89
C GLN A 7 44.96 -16.15 2.78
N SER A 8 45.49 -15.88 3.98
CA SER A 8 44.92 -14.85 4.86
C SER A 8 45.03 -13.44 4.30
N TYR A 9 46.13 -13.13 3.59
CA TYR A 9 46.27 -11.85 2.89
C TYR A 9 45.28 -11.74 1.73
N ALA A 10 45.09 -12.80 0.95
CA ALA A 10 44.11 -12.83 -0.13
C ALA A 10 42.66 -12.70 0.38
N GLU A 11 42.32 -13.37 1.48
CA GLU A 11 41.03 -13.22 2.16
C GLU A 11 40.83 -11.78 2.63
N ARG A 12 41.82 -11.16 3.28
CA ARG A 12 41.72 -9.76 3.71
C ARG A 12 41.55 -8.78 2.54
N VAL A 13 42.31 -8.95 1.45
CA VAL A 13 42.19 -8.10 0.26
C VAL A 13 40.81 -8.26 -0.39
N LYS A 14 40.28 -9.48 -0.41
CA LYS A 14 38.91 -9.75 -0.87
C LYS A 14 37.88 -9.04 0.00
N ASP A 15 37.99 -9.17 1.33
CA ASP A 15 37.07 -8.52 2.28
C ASP A 15 37.14 -6.99 2.18
N GLU A 16 38.34 -6.42 2.04
CA GLU A 16 38.52 -4.98 1.82
C GLU A 16 37.85 -4.51 0.51
N PHE A 17 37.98 -5.30 -0.56
CA PHE A 17 37.31 -5.02 -1.83
C PHE A 17 35.79 -5.11 -1.72
N GLU A 18 35.24 -6.18 -1.13
CA GLU A 18 33.80 -6.35 -0.92
C GLU A 18 33.21 -5.22 -0.05
N ASN A 19 33.94 -4.77 0.96
CA ASN A 19 33.54 -3.63 1.79
C ASN A 19 33.53 -2.32 1.00
N GLN A 20 34.50 -2.09 0.11
CA GLN A 20 34.53 -0.90 -0.75
C GLN A 20 33.39 -0.87 -1.76
N ILE A 21 33.11 -2.01 -2.42
CA ILE A 21 31.96 -2.15 -3.33
C ILE A 21 30.65 -1.92 -2.57
N SER A 22 30.50 -2.52 -1.40
CA SER A 22 29.32 -2.32 -0.54
C SER A 22 29.16 -0.86 -0.11
N ALA A 23 30.26 -0.16 0.20
CA ALA A 23 30.24 1.26 0.57
C ALA A 23 29.85 2.16 -0.61
N ILE A 24 30.34 1.88 -1.83
CA ILE A 24 29.92 2.59 -3.05
C ILE A 24 28.42 2.40 -3.27
N ILE A 25 27.95 1.16 -3.19
CA ILE A 25 26.54 0.81 -3.31
C ILE A 25 25.70 1.53 -2.24
N GLN A 26 26.10 1.52 -0.97
CA GLN A 26 25.35 2.17 0.11
C GLN A 26 25.36 3.70 0.03
N ARG A 27 26.42 4.29 -0.56
CA ARG A 27 26.49 5.73 -0.80
C ARG A 27 25.45 6.15 -1.85
N GLU A 28 25.36 5.39 -2.94
CA GLU A 28 24.47 5.70 -4.07
C GLU A 28 23.04 5.12 -3.90
N CYS A 29 22.86 4.06 -3.10
CA CYS A 29 21.62 3.28 -2.97
C CYS A 29 21.24 2.99 -1.50
N THR A 30 19.95 2.95 -1.18
CA THR A 30 19.45 2.73 0.21
C THR A 30 19.24 1.26 0.57
N SER A 31 18.62 0.48 -0.32
CA SER A 31 18.41 -0.95 -0.13
C SER A 31 18.15 -1.59 -1.49
N ILE A 32 18.98 -2.56 -1.86
CA ILE A 32 18.87 -3.22 -3.16
C ILE A 32 18.29 -4.61 -2.97
N HIS A 33 17.29 -4.92 -3.76
CA HIS A 33 16.67 -6.24 -3.74
C HIS A 33 17.67 -7.30 -4.26
N PRO A 34 17.81 -8.48 -3.60
CA PRO A 34 18.84 -9.48 -3.94
C PRO A 34 18.88 -9.90 -5.41
N ALA A 35 17.71 -10.00 -6.06
CA ALA A 35 17.62 -10.39 -7.47
C ALA A 35 18.35 -9.44 -8.43
N VAL A 36 18.47 -8.15 -8.09
CA VAL A 36 19.10 -7.13 -8.96
C VAL A 36 20.46 -6.67 -8.44
N GLN A 37 20.86 -7.10 -7.23
CA GLN A 37 22.09 -6.69 -6.55
C GLN A 37 23.34 -6.88 -7.41
N TRP A 38 23.44 -8.01 -8.11
CA TRP A 38 24.58 -8.31 -8.98
C TRP A 38 24.85 -7.21 -10.02
N ARG A 39 23.80 -6.53 -10.50
CA ARG A 39 23.96 -5.49 -11.53
C ARG A 39 24.55 -4.22 -10.94
N PHE A 40 24.17 -3.87 -9.71
CA PHE A 40 24.77 -2.76 -8.98
C PHE A 40 26.21 -3.04 -8.57
N GLU A 41 26.51 -4.29 -8.21
CA GLU A 41 27.89 -4.73 -7.94
C GLU A 41 28.76 -4.59 -9.19
N GLU A 42 28.26 -4.97 -10.36
CA GLU A 42 28.99 -4.77 -11.62
C GLU A 42 29.28 -3.30 -11.93
N GLU A 43 28.28 -2.42 -11.79
CA GLU A 43 28.47 -0.98 -12.00
C GLU A 43 29.43 -0.37 -10.95
N ALA A 44 29.35 -0.82 -9.69
CA ALA A 44 30.28 -0.38 -8.64
C ALA A 44 31.72 -0.82 -8.91
N ILE A 45 31.91 -2.04 -9.44
CA ILE A 45 33.23 -2.56 -9.85
C ILE A 45 33.78 -1.72 -11.00
N GLN A 46 32.98 -1.44 -12.03
CA GLN A 46 33.40 -0.60 -13.15
C GLN A 46 33.75 0.82 -12.69
N TYR A 47 32.90 1.43 -11.87
CA TYR A 47 33.16 2.74 -11.28
C TYR A 47 34.49 2.75 -10.51
N PHE A 48 34.72 1.75 -9.66
CA PHE A 48 35.97 1.63 -8.90
C PHE A 48 37.20 1.50 -9.82
N GLN A 49 37.13 0.69 -10.87
CA GLN A 49 38.21 0.53 -11.84
C GLN A 49 38.56 1.84 -12.54
N HIS A 50 37.56 2.60 -13.01
CA HIS A 50 37.78 3.92 -13.62
C HIS A 50 38.39 4.92 -12.64
N THR A 51 37.94 4.94 -11.38
CA THR A 51 38.55 5.81 -10.35
C THR A 51 40.02 5.49 -10.10
N GLN A 52 40.39 4.20 -10.09
CA GLN A 52 41.77 3.76 -9.87
C GLN A 52 42.68 4.09 -11.06
N GLN A 53 42.12 4.22 -12.27
CA GLN A 53 42.84 4.59 -13.48
C GLN A 53 42.97 6.11 -13.67
N GLY A 54 42.37 6.92 -12.77
CA GLY A 54 42.37 8.38 -12.87
C GLY A 54 41.43 8.92 -13.96
N GLU A 55 40.51 8.10 -14.44
CA GLU A 55 39.50 8.47 -15.44
C GLU A 55 38.27 9.11 -14.74
N PRO A 56 37.51 9.97 -15.44
CA PRO A 56 36.26 10.50 -14.91
C PRO A 56 35.23 9.36 -14.76
N ALA A 57 35.13 8.82 -13.54
CA ALA A 57 34.19 7.77 -13.21
C ALA A 57 32.78 8.33 -12.93
N THR A 58 31.78 7.84 -13.65
CA THR A 58 30.36 8.14 -13.41
C THR A 58 29.63 6.85 -13.09
N PHE A 59 28.84 6.83 -12.02
CA PHE A 59 28.00 5.68 -11.70
C PHE A 59 26.73 5.75 -12.56
N HIS A 60 26.59 4.84 -13.52
CA HIS A 60 25.46 4.85 -14.45
C HIS A 60 24.17 4.32 -13.81
N GLU A 61 23.03 4.77 -14.31
CA GLU A 61 21.73 4.24 -13.90
C GLU A 61 21.61 2.76 -14.32
N VAL A 62 21.18 1.92 -13.38
CA VAL A 62 20.94 0.49 -13.64
C VAL A 62 19.63 0.32 -14.41
N VAL A 63 19.69 -0.33 -15.57
CA VAL A 63 18.52 -0.57 -16.45
C VAL A 63 18.29 -2.06 -16.66
N PHE A 64 17.03 -2.47 -16.60
CA PHE A 64 16.58 -3.80 -17.00
C PHE A 64 15.53 -3.69 -18.09
N GLU A 65 15.88 -4.15 -19.28
CA GLU A 65 15.01 -4.18 -20.46
C GLU A 65 14.22 -5.49 -20.53
N ASP A 66 13.13 -5.48 -21.31
CA ASP A 66 12.28 -6.65 -21.60
C ASP A 66 11.77 -7.40 -20.35
N VAL A 67 11.39 -6.66 -19.31
CA VAL A 67 10.77 -7.24 -18.13
C VAL A 67 9.25 -7.18 -18.21
N VAL A 68 8.59 -8.27 -17.87
CA VAL A 68 7.13 -8.35 -17.81
C VAL A 68 6.69 -8.03 -16.38
N PRO A 69 5.81 -7.03 -16.18
CA PRO A 69 5.33 -6.68 -14.86
C PRO A 69 4.16 -7.59 -14.43
N LEU A 70 4.14 -7.96 -13.14
CA LEU A 70 2.97 -8.51 -12.47
C LEU A 70 2.57 -7.58 -11.32
N TYR A 71 1.42 -6.95 -11.46
CA TYR A 71 0.86 -6.04 -10.45
C TYR A 71 -0.35 -6.65 -9.75
N GLY A 72 -0.44 -6.44 -8.45
CA GLY A 72 -1.65 -6.70 -7.68
C GLY A 72 -1.78 -5.73 -6.51
N GLN A 73 -3.00 -5.62 -6.01
CA GLN A 73 -3.32 -4.81 -4.85
C GLN A 73 -4.47 -5.38 -4.02
N ILE A 74 -4.37 -5.21 -2.72
CA ILE A 74 -5.48 -5.39 -1.78
C ILE A 74 -5.70 -4.05 -1.11
N ASP A 75 -6.79 -3.39 -1.51
CA ASP A 75 -7.14 -2.04 -1.05
C ASP A 75 -8.23 -2.08 0.02
N ILE A 76 -8.22 -1.12 0.94
CA ILE A 76 -9.27 -0.97 1.96
C ILE A 76 -10.46 -0.23 1.35
N VAL A 77 -11.58 -0.94 1.20
CA VAL A 77 -12.80 -0.40 0.61
C VAL A 77 -13.38 0.68 1.51
N GLY A 78 -13.52 1.89 0.95
CA GLY A 78 -14.13 3.03 1.66
C GLY A 78 -13.24 3.64 2.75
N SER A 79 -11.92 3.37 2.72
CA SER A 79 -10.91 3.92 3.64
C SER A 79 -11.12 5.42 3.91
N SER A 80 -11.18 6.25 2.86
CA SER A 80 -11.35 7.70 3.02
C SER A 80 -12.66 8.08 3.71
N GLY A 81 -13.75 7.35 3.44
CA GLY A 81 -15.04 7.57 4.08
C GLY A 81 -15.04 7.19 5.57
N ALA A 82 -14.40 6.07 5.92
CA ALA A 82 -14.23 5.64 7.30
C ALA A 82 -13.34 6.62 8.09
N ARG A 83 -12.24 7.10 7.48
CA ARG A 83 -11.40 8.15 8.04
C ARG A 83 -12.18 9.44 8.31
N ASN A 84 -12.96 9.90 7.34
CA ASN A 84 -13.76 11.13 7.48
C ASN A 84 -14.79 10.99 8.61
N LYS A 85 -15.46 9.83 8.73
CA LYS A 85 -16.38 9.55 9.84
C LYS A 85 -15.69 9.56 11.20
N ALA A 86 -14.48 9.01 11.28
CA ALA A 86 -13.70 9.02 12.52
C ALA A 86 -13.32 10.45 12.94
N ILE A 87 -12.86 11.28 11.99
CA ILE A 87 -12.57 12.70 12.23
C ILE A 87 -13.83 13.45 12.65
N GLN A 88 -14.95 13.25 11.94
CA GLN A 88 -16.23 13.88 12.25
C GLN A 88 -16.67 13.56 13.69
N LYS A 89 -16.56 12.30 14.12
CA LYS A 89 -16.91 11.87 15.49
C LYS A 89 -16.06 12.56 16.55
N ASP A 90 -14.76 12.65 16.33
CA ASP A 90 -13.84 13.31 17.27
C ASP A 90 -14.09 14.83 17.34
N LEU A 91 -14.35 15.50 16.21
CA LEU A 91 -14.71 16.92 16.18
C LEU A 91 -16.03 17.22 16.88
N LEU A 92 -17.04 16.36 16.69
CA LEU A 92 -18.32 16.50 17.39
C LEU A 92 -18.14 16.34 18.90
N SER A 93 -17.37 15.34 19.34
CA SER A 93 -17.03 15.18 20.76
C SER A 93 -16.35 16.43 21.33
N LEU A 94 -15.39 17.00 20.59
CA LEU A 94 -14.67 18.20 21.00
C LEU A 94 -15.60 19.40 21.15
N LEU A 95 -16.45 19.64 20.14
CA LEU A 95 -17.40 20.75 20.12
C LEU A 95 -18.51 20.62 21.18
N ASP A 96 -19.08 19.42 21.36
CA ASP A 96 -20.15 19.18 22.33
C ASP A 96 -19.65 19.36 23.78
N GLN A 97 -18.44 18.86 24.08
CA GLN A 97 -17.81 19.09 25.38
C GLN A 97 -17.50 20.58 25.62
N SER A 98 -16.98 21.27 24.61
CA SER A 98 -16.71 22.71 24.68
C SER A 98 -17.97 23.53 24.88
N LYS A 99 -19.06 23.19 24.18
CA LYS A 99 -20.37 23.84 24.35
C LYS A 99 -20.89 23.69 25.78
N THR A 100 -20.74 22.50 26.36
CA THR A 100 -21.15 22.24 27.75
C THR A 100 -20.39 23.14 28.71
N LEU A 101 -19.05 23.18 28.59
CA LEU A 101 -18.21 24.07 29.40
C LEU A 101 -18.56 25.55 29.24
N LEU A 102 -18.79 26.01 28.01
CA LEU A 102 -19.19 27.40 27.75
C LEU A 102 -20.53 27.75 28.39
N THR A 103 -21.48 26.81 28.39
CA THR A 103 -22.80 26.99 29.01
C THR A 103 -22.65 27.11 30.54
N ASP A 104 -21.82 26.26 31.15
CA ASP A 104 -21.53 26.31 32.58
C ASP A 104 -20.78 27.58 32.99
N LEU A 105 -19.89 28.09 32.13
CA LEU A 105 -19.20 29.37 32.33
C LEU A 105 -20.15 30.58 32.16
N SER A 106 -21.07 30.54 31.19
CA SER A 106 -22.07 31.59 30.99
C SER A 106 -22.98 31.74 32.21
N ALA A 107 -23.37 30.62 32.83
CA ALA A 107 -24.21 30.62 34.03
C ALA A 107 -23.56 31.32 35.24
N ASP A 108 -22.22 31.33 35.32
CA ASP A 108 -21.47 31.94 36.43
C ASP A 108 -21.25 33.45 36.24
N GLN A 109 -20.91 33.88 35.01
CA GLN A 109 -20.49 35.28 34.74
C GLN A 109 -21.53 36.14 34.00
N LYS A 110 -22.61 35.55 33.44
CA LYS A 110 -23.71 36.24 32.72
C LYS A 110 -23.22 37.32 31.74
N LEU A 111 -22.15 37.05 30.99
CA LEU A 111 -21.63 37.97 29.96
C LEU A 111 -22.11 37.54 28.57
N PRO A 112 -22.60 38.47 27.73
CA PRO A 112 -23.04 38.16 26.36
C PRO A 112 -21.99 37.47 25.48
N PHE A 113 -20.71 37.66 25.81
CA PHE A 113 -19.58 37.00 25.15
C PHE A 113 -19.67 35.46 25.20
N TYR A 114 -20.07 34.88 26.33
CA TYR A 114 -20.20 33.42 26.44
C TYR A 114 -21.36 32.89 25.60
N ASP A 115 -22.49 33.60 25.60
CA ASP A 115 -23.66 33.21 24.80
C ASP A 115 -23.35 33.26 23.30
N GLN A 116 -22.55 34.25 22.86
CA GLN A 116 -22.04 34.32 21.49
C GLN A 116 -21.17 33.10 21.14
N LEU A 117 -20.27 32.67 22.03
CA LEU A 117 -19.43 31.49 21.82
C LEU A 117 -20.22 30.18 21.84
N VAL A 118 -21.25 30.06 22.69
CA VAL A 118 -22.18 28.92 22.66
C VAL A 118 -22.91 28.86 21.32
N PHE A 119 -23.40 29.99 20.82
CA PHE A 119 -24.06 30.08 19.52
C PHE A 119 -23.12 29.70 18.37
N GLN A 120 -21.89 30.21 18.37
CA GLN A 120 -20.88 29.88 17.35
C GLN A 120 -20.49 28.41 17.40
N THR A 121 -20.27 27.85 18.59
CA THR A 121 -20.00 26.42 18.78
C THR A 121 -21.14 25.57 18.23
N GLN A 122 -22.40 25.93 18.50
CA GLN A 122 -23.56 25.25 17.93
C GLN A 122 -23.60 25.31 16.40
N ARG A 123 -23.22 26.44 15.81
CA ARG A 123 -23.12 26.57 14.35
C ARG A 123 -22.06 25.63 13.78
N HIS A 124 -20.92 25.50 14.44
CA HIS A 124 -19.88 24.54 14.05
C HIS A 124 -20.37 23.10 14.18
N ILE A 125 -21.08 22.73 15.26
CA ILE A 125 -21.67 21.40 15.43
C ILE A 125 -22.60 21.05 14.25
N ASN A 126 -23.50 21.96 13.88
CA ASN A 126 -24.42 21.75 12.76
C ASN A 126 -23.64 21.60 11.44
N SER A 127 -22.64 22.46 11.21
CA SER A 127 -21.76 22.37 10.03
C SER A 127 -21.05 21.01 9.93
N VAL A 128 -20.52 20.49 11.05
CA VAL A 128 -19.87 19.18 11.09
C VAL A 128 -20.87 18.05 10.82
N LYS A 129 -22.13 18.16 11.27
CA LYS A 129 -23.16 17.14 11.03
C LYS A 129 -23.67 17.12 9.59
N ASP A 130 -23.91 18.29 9.01
CA ASP A 130 -24.64 18.42 7.75
C ASP A 130 -23.72 18.42 6.51
N SER A 131 -22.52 19.00 6.62
CA SER A 131 -21.63 19.25 5.48
C SER A 131 -20.14 19.09 5.85
N PHE A 132 -19.74 17.87 6.22
CA PHE A 132 -18.33 17.58 6.52
C PHE A 132 -17.49 17.57 5.23
N HIS A 133 -16.74 18.64 5.00
CA HIS A 133 -15.81 18.81 3.89
C HIS A 133 -14.38 19.00 4.40
N THR A 134 -13.39 18.93 3.51
CA THR A 134 -11.96 19.07 3.86
C THR A 134 -11.64 20.34 4.65
N ASN A 135 -12.37 21.44 4.41
CA ASN A 135 -12.16 22.71 5.11
C ASN A 135 -12.84 22.78 6.49
N THR A 136 -13.77 21.87 6.80
CA THR A 136 -14.54 21.90 8.05
C THR A 136 -13.63 21.69 9.26
N GLU A 137 -12.69 20.75 9.17
CA GLU A 137 -11.69 20.49 10.23
C GLU A 137 -10.82 21.74 10.50
N GLN A 138 -10.35 22.40 9.43
CA GLN A 138 -9.54 23.61 9.55
C GLN A 138 -10.31 24.77 10.20
N GLN A 139 -11.58 24.97 9.82
CA GLN A 139 -12.42 26.02 10.40
C GLN A 139 -12.66 25.81 11.89
N VAL A 140 -12.92 24.56 12.31
CA VAL A 140 -13.07 24.22 13.73
C VAL A 140 -11.75 24.45 14.45
N SER A 141 -10.63 23.97 13.91
CA SER A 141 -9.30 24.17 14.50
C SER A 141 -8.99 25.66 14.73
N GLN A 142 -9.23 26.52 13.74
CA GLN A 142 -9.03 27.97 13.86
C GLN A 142 -9.95 28.61 14.90
N PHE A 143 -11.22 28.20 14.98
CA PHE A 143 -12.15 28.68 16.00
C PHE A 143 -11.66 28.35 17.41
N PHE A 144 -11.17 27.12 17.60
CA PHE A 144 -10.59 26.70 18.88
C PHE A 144 -9.33 27.49 19.22
N GLU A 145 -8.39 27.60 18.29
CA GLU A 145 -7.11 28.28 18.49
C GLU A 145 -7.27 29.75 18.87
N HIS A 146 -8.16 30.48 18.18
CA HIS A 146 -8.27 31.92 18.35
C HIS A 146 -9.28 32.35 19.41
N GLN A 147 -10.26 31.50 19.73
CA GLN A 147 -11.39 31.89 20.60
C GLN A 147 -11.53 31.00 21.83
N LEU A 148 -11.55 29.67 21.67
CA LEU A 148 -11.85 28.79 22.79
C LEU A 148 -10.64 28.48 23.68
N TYR A 149 -9.47 28.18 23.12
CA TYR A 149 -8.29 27.85 23.92
C TYR A 149 -7.82 29.01 24.81
N PRO A 150 -7.69 30.25 24.33
CA PRO A 150 -7.34 31.38 25.21
C PRO A 150 -8.35 31.57 26.35
N LEU A 151 -9.64 31.36 26.07
CA LEU A 151 -10.69 31.43 27.08
C LEU A 151 -10.58 30.30 28.11
N PHE A 152 -10.39 29.06 27.66
CA PHE A 152 -10.27 27.90 28.55
C PHE A 152 -8.98 27.98 29.40
N GLU A 153 -7.87 28.48 28.84
CA GLU A 153 -6.63 28.76 29.57
C GLU A 153 -6.82 29.82 30.66
N HIS A 154 -7.63 30.84 30.40
CA HIS A 154 -8.02 31.82 31.43
C HIS A 154 -8.96 31.17 32.48
N ALA A 155 -9.98 30.45 32.03
CA ALA A 155 -11.01 29.86 32.89
C ALA A 155 -10.45 28.78 33.85
N GLN A 156 -9.41 28.03 33.46
CA GLN A 156 -8.75 27.03 34.32
C GLN A 156 -8.00 27.64 35.53
N THR A 157 -7.80 28.96 35.55
CA THR A 157 -7.17 29.67 36.69
C THR A 157 -8.14 30.53 37.49
N GLN A 158 -9.21 31.07 36.88
CA GLN A 158 -10.07 32.08 37.51
C GLN A 158 -11.56 31.73 37.68
N SER A 159 -12.09 30.70 37.01
CA SER A 159 -13.55 30.38 37.04
C SER A 159 -14.00 29.49 38.22
N ARG A 160 -15.30 29.36 38.49
CA ARG A 160 -15.77 28.26 39.37
C ARG A 160 -15.63 26.87 38.73
N GLN A 161 -15.54 26.81 37.41
CA GLN A 161 -15.44 25.57 36.62
C GLN A 161 -13.99 25.12 36.33
N LYS A 162 -13.00 25.62 37.09
CA LYS A 162 -11.56 25.32 36.88
C LYS A 162 -11.28 23.84 36.71
N THR A 163 -11.88 22.98 37.53
CA THR A 163 -11.64 21.53 37.51
C THR A 163 -12.14 20.89 36.21
N ALA A 164 -13.36 21.24 35.78
CA ALA A 164 -13.95 20.73 34.54
C ALA A 164 -13.15 21.16 33.31
N VAL A 165 -12.72 22.43 33.28
CA VAL A 165 -11.90 22.97 32.19
C VAL A 165 -10.52 22.29 32.14
N ARG A 166 -9.86 22.09 33.29
CA ARG A 166 -8.58 21.34 33.36
C ARG A 166 -8.74 19.91 32.87
N GLN A 167 -9.81 19.24 33.28
CA GLN A 167 -10.10 17.87 32.85
C GLN A 167 -10.26 17.80 31.33
N PHE A 168 -11.05 18.71 30.74
CA PHE A 168 -11.20 18.80 29.29
C PHE A 168 -9.87 19.03 28.57
N LEU A 169 -9.09 20.05 28.98
CA LEU A 169 -7.80 20.35 28.37
C LEU A 169 -6.81 19.19 28.48
N SER A 170 -6.86 18.40 29.57
CA SER A 170 -6.00 17.24 29.76
C SER A 170 -6.33 16.03 28.88
N GLN A 171 -7.52 16.00 28.28
CA GLN A 171 -7.94 14.94 27.35
C GLN A 171 -7.47 15.20 25.92
N LEU A 172 -7.09 16.44 25.60
CA LEU A 172 -6.64 16.81 24.27
C LEU A 172 -5.28 16.18 24.00
N ASP A 173 -5.12 15.63 22.80
CA ASP A 173 -3.84 15.13 22.33
C ASP A 173 -2.82 16.27 22.20
N THR A 174 -1.59 16.05 22.65
CA THR A 174 -0.58 17.10 22.77
C THR A 174 -0.07 17.61 21.42
N ALA A 175 -0.10 16.76 20.39
CA ALA A 175 0.36 17.12 19.05
C ALA A 175 -0.73 17.84 18.25
N THR A 176 -1.95 17.34 18.32
CA THR A 176 -3.08 17.85 17.52
C THR A 176 -3.91 18.90 18.24
N LYS A 177 -3.74 19.06 19.56
CA LYS A 177 -4.60 19.87 20.44
C LYS A 177 -6.08 19.60 20.14
N SER A 178 -6.46 18.34 20.04
CA SER A 178 -7.83 17.91 19.72
C SER A 178 -8.13 16.56 20.37
N ILE A 179 -9.39 16.15 20.38
CA ILE A 179 -9.76 14.79 20.75
C ILE A 179 -9.28 13.84 19.64
N TYR A 180 -8.54 12.80 20.01
CA TYR A 180 -7.94 11.84 19.08
C TYR A 180 -8.20 10.40 19.53
N GLU A 181 -9.46 9.99 19.46
CA GLU A 181 -9.90 8.66 19.91
C GLU A 181 -10.36 7.80 18.73
N SER A 182 -11.39 8.24 18.01
CA SER A 182 -11.96 7.50 16.88
C SER A 182 -10.98 7.45 15.72
N ARG A 183 -10.29 8.56 15.45
CA ARG A 183 -9.24 8.62 14.42
C ARG A 183 -8.08 7.70 14.77
N LYS A 184 -7.68 7.64 16.04
CA LYS A 184 -6.63 6.71 16.52
C LYS A 184 -7.03 5.24 16.33
N GLN A 185 -8.28 4.89 16.63
CA GLN A 185 -8.79 3.53 16.40
C GLN A 185 -8.76 3.15 14.91
N TYR A 186 -9.14 4.08 14.04
CA TYR A 186 -9.07 3.92 12.60
C TYR A 186 -7.62 3.73 12.12
N ASP A 187 -6.71 4.64 12.48
CA ASP A 187 -5.31 4.62 12.05
C ASP A 187 -4.60 3.34 12.53
N ASN A 188 -4.83 2.93 13.78
CA ASN A 188 -4.32 1.68 14.32
C ASN A 188 -4.86 0.44 13.58
N THR A 189 -6.13 0.49 13.16
CA THR A 189 -6.75 -0.59 12.41
C THR A 189 -6.09 -0.74 11.04
N VAL A 190 -5.97 0.35 10.27
CA VAL A 190 -5.31 0.37 8.96
C VAL A 190 -3.85 -0.12 9.05
N ASP A 191 -3.09 0.39 10.02
CA ASP A 191 -1.70 -0.04 10.23
C ASP A 191 -1.60 -1.54 10.57
N THR A 192 -2.50 -2.06 11.42
CA THR A 192 -2.52 -3.49 11.77
C THR A 192 -2.86 -4.36 10.56
N ILE A 193 -3.83 -3.95 9.75
CA ILE A 193 -4.22 -4.63 8.52
C ILE A 193 -3.02 -4.69 7.56
N ASN A 194 -2.42 -3.54 7.27
CA ASN A 194 -1.27 -3.44 6.38
C ASN A 194 -0.07 -4.24 6.89
N LYS A 195 0.19 -4.28 8.20
CA LYS A 195 1.23 -5.13 8.80
C LYS A 195 0.95 -6.62 8.61
N LYS A 196 -0.29 -7.08 8.86
CA LYS A 196 -0.68 -8.50 8.69
C LYS A 196 -0.55 -8.92 7.22
N LEU A 197 -1.13 -8.16 6.29
CA LEU A 197 -1.05 -8.42 4.84
C LEU A 197 0.40 -8.38 4.33
N SER A 198 1.16 -7.34 4.68
CA SER A 198 2.56 -7.18 4.31
C SER A 198 3.41 -8.40 4.71
N ARG A 199 3.28 -8.85 5.97
CA ARG A 199 4.04 -10.01 6.49
C ARG A 199 3.66 -11.30 5.79
N PHE A 200 2.38 -11.49 5.48
CA PHE A 200 1.91 -12.65 4.75
C PHE A 200 2.53 -12.70 3.35
N LEU A 201 2.46 -11.58 2.63
CA LEU A 201 3.04 -11.46 1.30
C LEU A 201 4.55 -11.69 1.32
N ASP A 202 5.28 -11.10 2.27
CA ASP A 202 6.74 -11.30 2.43
C ASP A 202 7.11 -12.78 2.65
N LYS A 203 6.25 -13.54 3.36
CA LYS A 203 6.46 -14.98 3.55
C LYS A 203 6.29 -15.73 2.23
N LYS A 204 5.19 -15.49 1.50
CA LYS A 204 4.88 -16.17 0.23
C LYS A 204 5.82 -15.77 -0.90
N GLN A 205 6.39 -14.56 -0.83
CA GLN A 205 7.35 -14.05 -1.79
C GLN A 205 8.62 -14.92 -1.87
N LYS A 206 9.05 -15.51 -0.74
CA LYS A 206 10.18 -16.45 -0.70
C LYS A 206 9.95 -17.65 -1.62
N ASP A 207 8.73 -18.17 -1.65
CA ASP A 207 8.35 -19.30 -2.51
C ASP A 207 8.39 -18.86 -3.99
N ALA A 208 7.91 -17.65 -4.30
CA ALA A 208 7.99 -17.09 -5.64
C ALA A 208 9.43 -16.88 -6.14
N GLN A 209 10.34 -16.41 -5.26
CA GLN A 209 11.76 -16.26 -5.62
C GLN A 209 12.42 -17.61 -5.94
N ALA A 210 11.96 -18.69 -5.29
CA ALA A 210 12.44 -20.03 -5.58
C ALA A 210 12.03 -20.49 -6.99
N ILE A 211 10.82 -20.13 -7.46
CA ILE A 211 10.36 -20.37 -8.84
C ILE A 211 11.32 -19.69 -9.83
N PHE A 212 11.44 -18.37 -9.75
CA PHE A 212 12.35 -17.61 -10.61
C PHE A 212 12.78 -16.30 -9.92
N PRO A 213 14.09 -15.97 -9.88
CA PRO A 213 14.54 -14.71 -9.33
C PRO A 213 13.93 -13.52 -10.07
N HIS A 214 13.25 -12.64 -9.33
CA HIS A 214 12.57 -11.48 -9.88
C HIS A 214 12.76 -10.26 -8.99
N TYR A 215 12.64 -9.06 -9.57
CA TYR A 215 12.60 -7.84 -8.77
C TYR A 215 11.20 -7.70 -8.16
N PHE A 216 11.12 -7.40 -6.88
CA PHE A 216 9.88 -7.28 -6.13
C PHE A 216 9.84 -5.98 -5.33
N GLU A 217 8.76 -5.23 -5.50
CA GLU A 217 8.46 -4.03 -4.73
C GLU A 217 7.07 -4.12 -4.12
N LYS A 218 6.92 -3.47 -2.97
CA LYS A 218 5.66 -3.38 -2.25
C LYS A 218 5.48 -1.97 -1.72
N TYR A 219 4.28 -1.43 -1.90
CA TYR A 219 3.90 -0.11 -1.42
C TYR A 219 2.78 -0.25 -0.38
N LYS A 220 2.86 0.60 0.64
CA LYS A 220 1.85 0.70 1.70
C LYS A 220 1.14 2.04 1.50
N THR A 221 -0.13 1.97 1.14
CA THR A 221 -1.02 3.13 1.04
C THR A 221 -2.14 2.93 2.06
N ASP A 222 -3.40 3.05 1.65
CA ASP A 222 -4.53 2.60 2.44
C ASP A 222 -4.62 1.06 2.45
N GLY A 223 -4.02 0.39 1.46
CA GLY A 223 -3.84 -1.06 1.40
C GLY A 223 -2.41 -1.48 1.08
N ILE A 224 -2.26 -2.67 0.52
CA ILE A 224 -0.99 -3.22 0.05
C ILE A 224 -1.01 -3.36 -1.47
N GLU A 225 -0.05 -2.74 -2.13
CA GLU A 225 0.20 -2.89 -3.56
C GLU A 225 1.56 -3.60 -3.76
N HIS A 226 1.69 -4.43 -4.79
CA HIS A 226 2.95 -5.04 -5.17
C HIS A 226 3.20 -5.03 -6.66
N ASN A 227 4.48 -4.89 -7.03
CA ASN A 227 4.97 -5.07 -8.38
C ASN A 227 6.05 -6.15 -8.38
N LEU A 228 5.96 -7.07 -9.32
CA LEU A 228 7.05 -7.98 -9.66
C LEU A 228 7.49 -7.66 -11.09
N TYR A 229 8.78 -7.68 -11.35
CA TYR A 229 9.34 -7.56 -12.70
C TYR A 229 10.15 -8.80 -13.02
N ILE A 230 9.74 -9.49 -14.08
CA ILE A 230 10.26 -10.80 -14.46
C ILE A 230 10.80 -10.73 -15.88
N GLY A 231 12.04 -11.15 -16.07
CA GLY A 231 12.66 -11.22 -17.38
C GLY A 231 14.05 -11.82 -17.29
N GLN A 232 14.61 -12.19 -18.45
CA GLN A 232 15.97 -12.70 -18.51
C GLN A 232 17.00 -11.67 -18.00
N SER A 233 16.73 -10.38 -18.21
CA SER A 233 17.61 -9.28 -17.79
C SER A 233 17.77 -9.20 -16.26
N ILE A 234 16.80 -9.67 -15.47
CA ILE A 234 16.85 -9.59 -14.00
C ILE A 234 17.86 -10.57 -13.41
N THR A 235 18.07 -11.74 -14.02
CA THR A 235 18.89 -12.80 -13.42
C THR A 235 19.90 -13.40 -14.38
N LYS A 236 21.12 -13.61 -13.87
CA LYS A 236 22.19 -14.35 -14.56
C LYS A 236 22.23 -15.83 -14.20
N SER A 237 21.55 -16.25 -13.13
CA SER A 237 21.68 -17.60 -12.58
C SER A 237 20.70 -18.61 -13.18
N LYS A 238 19.63 -18.14 -13.82
CA LYS A 238 18.61 -18.99 -14.46
C LYS A 238 18.26 -18.49 -15.87
N LEU A 239 17.94 -19.43 -16.75
CA LEU A 239 17.38 -19.13 -18.07
C LEU A 239 15.87 -18.96 -17.96
N TYR A 240 15.34 -17.87 -18.52
CA TYR A 240 13.91 -17.60 -18.58
C TYR A 240 13.22 -18.54 -19.57
N HIS A 241 12.10 -19.11 -19.15
CA HIS A 241 11.20 -19.90 -20.00
C HIS A 241 9.76 -19.43 -19.79
N PRO A 242 8.89 -19.41 -20.81
CA PRO A 242 7.50 -18.92 -20.67
C PRO A 242 6.68 -19.60 -19.57
N SER A 243 7.01 -20.84 -19.19
CA SER A 243 6.37 -21.53 -18.06
C SER A 243 6.56 -20.80 -16.72
N VAL A 244 7.63 -20.01 -16.57
CA VAL A 244 7.85 -19.18 -15.38
C VAL A 244 6.68 -18.22 -15.18
N MET A 245 6.24 -17.57 -16.27
CA MET A 245 5.14 -16.61 -16.22
C MET A 245 3.84 -17.27 -15.79
N TYR A 246 3.54 -18.46 -16.32
CA TYR A 246 2.38 -19.26 -15.91
C TYR A 246 2.39 -19.54 -14.40
N ASN A 247 3.52 -20.03 -13.87
CA ASN A 247 3.64 -20.37 -12.46
C ASN A 247 3.53 -19.14 -11.55
N LEU A 248 4.13 -18.01 -11.94
CA LEU A 248 4.07 -16.78 -11.15
C LEU A 248 2.69 -16.10 -11.19
N ARG A 249 1.98 -16.15 -12.32
CA ARG A 249 0.59 -15.67 -12.42
C ARG A 249 -0.34 -16.51 -11.53
N LEU A 250 -0.22 -17.83 -11.61
CA LEU A 250 -1.00 -18.73 -10.77
C LEU A 250 -0.71 -18.51 -9.28
N TRP A 251 0.58 -18.43 -8.91
CA TRP A 251 1.01 -18.08 -7.55
C TRP A 251 0.40 -16.76 -7.09
N GLN A 252 0.43 -15.72 -7.94
CA GLN A 252 -0.10 -14.41 -7.60
C GLN A 252 -1.59 -14.50 -7.26
N LEU A 253 -2.40 -15.16 -8.11
CA LEU A 253 -3.82 -15.33 -7.88
C LEU A 253 -4.13 -16.12 -6.59
N GLN A 254 -3.35 -17.17 -6.31
CA GLN A 254 -3.47 -17.93 -5.05
C GLN A 254 -3.18 -17.06 -3.82
N VAL A 255 -2.09 -16.31 -3.86
CA VAL A 255 -1.69 -15.42 -2.75
C VAL A 255 -2.74 -14.33 -2.51
N MET A 256 -3.32 -13.75 -3.58
CA MET A 256 -4.40 -12.77 -3.44
C MET A 256 -5.60 -13.36 -2.69
N CYS A 257 -6.06 -14.56 -3.09
CA CYS A 257 -7.15 -15.24 -2.41
C CYS A 257 -6.83 -15.55 -0.93
N GLU A 258 -5.61 -16.03 -0.66
CA GLU A 258 -5.20 -16.36 0.71
C GLU A 258 -5.08 -15.14 1.61
N MET A 259 -4.57 -14.02 1.08
CA MET A 259 -4.45 -12.76 1.81
C MET A 259 -5.82 -12.22 2.20
N GLU A 260 -6.77 -12.21 1.27
CA GLU A 260 -8.14 -11.74 1.52
C GLU A 260 -8.90 -12.69 2.47
N ALA A 261 -8.80 -14.01 2.28
CA ALA A 261 -9.38 -14.98 3.22
C ALA A 261 -8.78 -14.86 4.63
N MET A 262 -7.47 -14.68 4.75
CA MET A 262 -6.80 -14.40 6.02
C MET A 262 -7.34 -13.12 6.67
N TYR A 263 -7.54 -12.06 5.88
CA TYR A 263 -8.10 -10.81 6.38
C TYR A 263 -9.49 -11.03 6.97
N TYR A 264 -10.41 -11.61 6.19
CA TYR A 264 -11.81 -11.76 6.60
C TYR A 264 -12.01 -12.70 7.79
N LYS A 265 -11.14 -13.70 7.94
CA LYS A 265 -11.13 -14.56 9.13
C LYS A 265 -10.85 -13.79 10.43
N ASN A 266 -10.04 -12.73 10.35
CA ASN A 266 -9.65 -11.91 11.51
C ASN A 266 -10.39 -10.56 11.59
N GLN A 267 -11.32 -10.29 10.67
CA GLN A 267 -11.96 -8.97 10.54
C GLN A 267 -12.66 -8.53 11.85
N LYS A 268 -13.27 -9.48 12.55
CA LYS A 268 -14.01 -9.25 13.81
C LYS A 268 -13.12 -8.81 14.98
N GLU A 269 -11.79 -8.96 14.87
CA GLU A 269 -10.84 -8.53 15.90
C GLU A 269 -10.52 -7.03 15.82
N PHE A 270 -10.85 -6.37 14.71
CA PHE A 270 -10.52 -4.96 14.50
C PHE A 270 -11.56 -4.05 15.14
N ALA A 271 -11.09 -2.94 15.72
CA ALA A 271 -11.96 -1.92 16.31
C ALA A 271 -12.87 -1.26 15.26
N VAL A 272 -12.38 -1.14 14.03
CA VAL A 272 -13.14 -0.64 12.88
C VAL A 272 -13.27 -1.78 11.86
N PRO A 273 -14.47 -2.32 11.59
CA PRO A 273 -14.68 -3.42 10.66
C PRO A 273 -14.65 -2.88 9.22
N LEU A 274 -13.45 -2.60 8.72
CA LEU A 274 -13.22 -2.22 7.33
C LEU A 274 -13.39 -3.44 6.41
N ASN A 275 -13.56 -3.22 5.12
CA ASN A 275 -13.55 -4.27 4.10
C ASN A 275 -12.31 -4.11 3.23
N VAL A 276 -11.87 -5.19 2.58
CA VAL A 276 -10.80 -5.14 1.57
C VAL A 276 -11.29 -5.68 0.24
N ALA A 277 -10.66 -5.30 -0.85
CA ALA A 277 -10.95 -5.86 -2.17
C ALA A 277 -9.66 -6.09 -2.95
N SER A 278 -9.61 -7.20 -3.68
CA SER A 278 -8.44 -7.63 -4.44
C SER A 278 -8.54 -7.31 -5.92
N LEU A 279 -7.45 -6.78 -6.48
CA LEU A 279 -7.30 -6.49 -7.90
C LEU A 279 -5.93 -6.96 -8.41
N VAL A 280 -5.89 -7.50 -9.61
CA VAL A 280 -4.68 -7.79 -10.38
C VAL A 280 -4.79 -7.12 -11.74
N PHE A 281 -3.68 -6.52 -12.20
CA PHE A 281 -3.60 -5.99 -13.55
C PHE A 281 -2.76 -6.94 -14.40
N ALA A 282 -3.42 -7.67 -15.30
CA ALA A 282 -2.78 -8.55 -16.25
C ALA A 282 -2.23 -7.74 -17.43
N TYR A 283 -0.90 -7.66 -17.49
CA TYR A 283 -0.15 -6.98 -18.54
C TYR A 283 0.88 -7.95 -19.13
N ASP A 284 0.94 -8.05 -20.45
CA ASP A 284 1.83 -8.97 -21.18
C ASP A 284 2.84 -8.27 -22.07
N THR A 285 2.80 -6.95 -22.15
CA THR A 285 3.79 -6.17 -22.91
C THR A 285 5.03 -5.96 -22.05
N PRO A 286 6.23 -6.41 -22.51
CA PRO A 286 7.47 -6.13 -21.81
C PRO A 286 7.72 -4.63 -21.69
N ILE A 287 8.31 -4.21 -20.58
CA ILE A 287 8.69 -2.84 -20.30
C ILE A 287 10.16 -2.77 -19.92
N THR A 288 10.69 -1.54 -19.85
CA THR A 288 12.02 -1.27 -19.32
C THR A 288 11.86 -0.60 -17.96
N ILE A 289 12.63 -1.05 -16.96
CA ILE A 289 12.74 -0.38 -15.67
C ILE A 289 14.15 0.19 -15.50
N ARG A 290 14.23 1.38 -14.91
CA ARG A 290 15.47 2.14 -14.70
C ARG A 290 15.56 2.60 -13.27
N TYR A 291 16.70 2.36 -12.63
CA TYR A 291 16.97 2.86 -11.29
C TYR A 291 17.31 4.34 -11.35
N ARG A 292 16.45 5.17 -10.76
CA ARG A 292 16.67 6.61 -10.61
C ARG A 292 17.52 6.83 -9.37
N ILE A 293 18.75 7.32 -9.55
CA ILE A 293 19.70 7.54 -8.43
C ILE A 293 19.14 8.57 -7.45
N ASP A 294 18.57 9.67 -7.95
CA ASP A 294 17.99 10.73 -7.10
C ASP A 294 16.79 10.25 -6.28
N GLU A 295 15.94 9.40 -6.86
CA GLU A 295 14.73 8.88 -6.20
C GLU A 295 14.97 7.58 -5.42
N LYS A 296 16.14 6.96 -5.61
CA LYS A 296 16.55 5.68 -5.00
C LYS A 296 15.54 4.54 -5.18
N LYS A 297 14.93 4.45 -6.36
CA LYS A 297 13.97 3.40 -6.74
C LYS A 297 14.01 3.12 -8.23
N PHE A 298 13.47 1.97 -8.63
CA PHE A 298 13.17 1.72 -10.03
C PHE A 298 11.92 2.48 -10.44
N ASP A 299 11.96 3.06 -11.63
CA ASP A 299 10.80 3.61 -12.30
C ASP A 299 10.70 3.03 -13.72
N VAL A 300 9.50 3.06 -14.25
CA VAL A 300 9.18 2.60 -15.59
C VAL A 300 9.75 3.59 -16.61
N ASP A 301 10.62 3.10 -17.49
CA ASP A 301 11.37 3.93 -18.43
C ASP A 301 10.66 4.08 -19.78
N GLY A 302 10.66 5.29 -20.35
CA GLY A 302 10.13 5.56 -21.69
C GLY A 302 8.63 5.92 -21.78
N ALA A 303 8.29 6.78 -22.75
CA ALA A 303 6.95 7.35 -22.92
C ALA A 303 5.84 6.31 -23.19
N TYR A 304 6.17 5.19 -23.85
CA TYR A 304 5.21 4.11 -24.10
C TYR A 304 4.85 3.33 -22.83
N ASN A 305 5.77 3.24 -21.87
CA ASN A 305 5.58 2.50 -20.64
C ASN A 305 4.84 3.35 -19.58
N VAL A 306 4.78 4.68 -19.73
CA VAL A 306 3.94 5.57 -18.90
C VAL A 306 2.46 5.16 -18.91
N ARG A 307 1.99 4.55 -20.00
CA ARG A 307 0.62 4.05 -20.10
C ARG A 307 0.32 2.99 -19.02
N TYR A 308 1.26 2.09 -18.76
CA TYR A 308 1.12 1.06 -17.73
C TYR A 308 0.89 1.68 -16.35
N GLU A 309 1.73 2.65 -15.96
CA GLU A 309 1.61 3.37 -14.68
C GLU A 309 0.32 4.19 -14.57
N MET A 310 -0.12 4.80 -15.67
CA MET A 310 -1.35 5.58 -15.69
C MET A 310 -2.60 4.72 -15.52
N ILE A 311 -2.66 3.56 -16.20
CA ILE A 311 -3.76 2.60 -16.05
C ILE A 311 -3.81 2.06 -14.63
N LYS A 312 -2.65 1.65 -14.09
CA LYS A 312 -2.49 1.11 -12.72
C LYS A 312 -3.12 2.00 -11.66
N LYS A 313 -2.96 3.33 -11.79
CA LYS A 313 -3.51 4.35 -10.87
C LYS A 313 -5.02 4.60 -11.02
N ARG A 314 -5.68 3.99 -12.00
CA ARG A 314 -7.09 4.27 -12.36
C ARG A 314 -7.99 3.05 -12.28
N ILE A 315 -7.44 1.86 -12.53
CA ILE A 315 -8.21 0.59 -12.51
C ILE A 315 -8.84 0.28 -11.16
N ASP A 316 -8.26 0.79 -10.06
CA ASP A 316 -8.79 0.62 -8.71
C ASP A 316 -10.17 1.26 -8.54
N LYS A 317 -10.41 2.40 -9.20
CA LYS A 317 -11.63 3.20 -9.12
C LYS A 317 -12.56 3.00 -10.31
N ALA A 318 -12.23 2.09 -11.22
CA ALA A 318 -13.00 1.84 -12.42
C ALA A 318 -14.39 1.28 -12.08
N HIS A 319 -15.39 1.76 -12.80
CA HIS A 319 -16.74 1.19 -12.80
C HIS A 319 -16.94 0.23 -13.97
N ILE A 320 -17.86 -0.71 -13.79
CA ILE A 320 -18.36 -1.55 -14.88
C ILE A 320 -19.13 -0.64 -15.85
N LYS A 321 -18.83 -0.78 -17.14
CA LYS A 321 -19.40 0.04 -18.21
C LYS A 321 -20.92 0.05 -18.16
N ASN A 322 -21.51 1.24 -18.30
CA ASN A 322 -22.95 1.48 -18.22
C ASN A 322 -23.58 1.18 -16.84
N THR A 323 -22.79 1.12 -15.79
CA THR A 323 -23.28 0.95 -14.40
C THR A 323 -22.55 1.93 -13.45
N ASN A 324 -23.09 2.08 -12.25
CA ASN A 324 -22.39 2.77 -11.14
C ASN A 324 -21.69 1.78 -10.21
N GLU A 325 -21.52 0.53 -10.64
CA GLU A 325 -20.90 -0.52 -9.83
C GLU A 325 -19.38 -0.48 -10.00
N ARG A 326 -18.66 -0.31 -8.89
CA ARG A 326 -17.20 -0.38 -8.89
C ARG A 326 -16.74 -1.81 -9.19
N LEU A 327 -15.69 -1.96 -9.99
CA LEU A 327 -15.13 -3.27 -10.34
C LEU A 327 -14.74 -4.06 -9.09
N THR A 328 -13.89 -3.47 -8.25
CA THR A 328 -13.39 -4.09 -7.03
C THR A 328 -14.50 -4.19 -5.98
N GLN A 329 -14.78 -5.40 -5.51
CA GLN A 329 -15.77 -5.66 -4.47
C GLN A 329 -15.16 -6.54 -3.37
N PRO A 330 -15.60 -6.37 -2.12
CA PRO A 330 -15.32 -7.32 -1.04
C PRO A 330 -15.60 -8.75 -1.47
N HIS A 331 -14.72 -9.68 -1.08
CA HIS A 331 -14.83 -11.11 -1.37
C HIS A 331 -14.69 -11.50 -2.85
N MET A 332 -14.27 -10.57 -3.71
CA MET A 332 -14.12 -10.83 -5.14
C MET A 332 -12.67 -10.59 -5.58
N LEU A 333 -12.14 -11.51 -6.39
CA LEU A 333 -10.90 -11.29 -7.13
C LEU A 333 -11.23 -10.69 -8.49
N SER A 334 -10.69 -9.50 -8.77
CA SER A 334 -10.79 -8.87 -10.08
C SER A 334 -9.46 -8.94 -10.83
N VAL A 335 -9.46 -9.42 -12.07
CA VAL A 335 -8.31 -9.36 -12.97
C VAL A 335 -8.66 -8.51 -14.18
N VAL A 336 -7.95 -7.39 -14.34
CA VAL A 336 -8.13 -6.45 -15.46
C VAL A 336 -7.13 -6.77 -16.57
N TYR A 337 -7.59 -6.76 -17.82
CA TYR A 337 -6.75 -6.99 -18.99
C TYR A 337 -7.26 -6.20 -20.20
N SER A 338 -6.36 -5.92 -21.14
CA SER A 338 -6.70 -5.33 -22.45
C SER A 338 -6.70 -6.37 -23.58
N ASN A 339 -5.87 -7.40 -23.48
CA ASN A 339 -5.69 -8.42 -24.52
C ASN A 339 -6.67 -9.60 -24.35
N PRO A 340 -7.53 -9.93 -25.33
CA PRO A 340 -8.42 -11.09 -25.27
C PRO A 340 -7.69 -12.44 -25.08
N GLN A 341 -6.44 -12.57 -25.53
CA GLN A 341 -5.64 -13.77 -25.32
C GLN A 341 -5.29 -13.93 -23.83
N LEU A 342 -4.91 -12.84 -23.15
CA LEU A 342 -4.73 -12.83 -21.69
C LEU A 342 -6.02 -13.20 -20.97
N GLY A 343 -7.16 -12.67 -21.43
CA GLY A 343 -8.46 -13.03 -20.86
C GLY A 343 -8.77 -14.53 -20.93
N ARG A 344 -8.36 -15.21 -22.01
CA ARG A 344 -8.49 -16.68 -22.11
C ARG A 344 -7.55 -17.41 -21.16
N GLU A 345 -6.30 -16.96 -21.09
CA GLU A 345 -5.30 -17.54 -20.19
C GLU A 345 -5.73 -17.43 -18.72
N TYR A 346 -6.16 -16.24 -18.30
CA TYR A 346 -6.66 -16.02 -16.95
C TYR A 346 -7.93 -16.80 -16.67
N MET A 347 -8.86 -16.93 -17.63
CA MET A 347 -10.03 -17.80 -17.41
C MET A 347 -9.61 -19.23 -17.08
N GLY A 348 -8.60 -19.78 -17.77
CA GLY A 348 -8.02 -21.09 -17.43
C GLY A 348 -7.45 -21.14 -16.00
N TYR A 349 -6.81 -20.07 -15.52
CA TYR A 349 -6.39 -19.98 -14.12
C TYR A 349 -7.58 -20.00 -13.15
N PHE A 350 -8.64 -19.23 -13.42
CA PHE A 350 -9.82 -19.19 -12.55
C PHE A 350 -10.54 -20.55 -12.50
N GLU A 351 -10.70 -21.22 -13.65
CA GLU A 351 -11.28 -22.56 -13.73
C GLU A 351 -10.46 -23.58 -12.93
N PHE A 352 -9.13 -23.52 -13.03
CA PHE A 352 -8.25 -24.35 -12.20
C PHE A 352 -8.38 -24.03 -10.72
N LEU A 353 -8.33 -22.75 -10.33
CA LEU A 353 -8.48 -22.31 -8.94
C LEU A 353 -9.84 -22.66 -8.36
N GLN A 354 -10.89 -22.69 -9.18
CA GLN A 354 -12.21 -23.19 -8.80
C GLN A 354 -12.17 -24.69 -8.50
N SER A 355 -11.47 -25.49 -9.33
CA SER A 355 -11.35 -26.95 -9.12
C SER A 355 -10.64 -27.33 -7.81
N ILE A 356 -9.70 -26.49 -7.34
CA ILE A 356 -8.98 -26.68 -6.07
C ILE A 356 -9.56 -25.85 -4.91
N GLY A 357 -10.71 -25.20 -5.11
CA GLY A 357 -11.47 -24.53 -4.07
C GLY A 357 -10.95 -23.16 -3.61
N TYR A 358 -10.13 -22.47 -4.41
CA TYR A 358 -9.74 -21.07 -4.16
C TYR A 358 -10.81 -20.08 -4.62
N ILE A 359 -11.45 -20.36 -5.75
CA ILE A 359 -12.51 -19.54 -6.35
C ILE A 359 -13.86 -20.24 -6.18
N GLY A 360 -14.90 -19.45 -5.90
CA GLY A 360 -16.28 -19.87 -5.77
C GLY A 360 -16.94 -20.23 -7.11
N LYS A 361 -18.25 -20.45 -7.09
CA LYS A 361 -18.98 -20.87 -8.30
C LYS A 361 -19.20 -19.73 -9.30
N HIS A 362 -19.24 -18.50 -8.81
CA HIS A 362 -19.56 -17.34 -9.63
C HIS A 362 -18.30 -16.69 -10.19
N ILE A 363 -18.16 -16.76 -11.53
CA ILE A 363 -17.14 -16.08 -12.32
C ILE A 363 -17.88 -15.30 -13.40
N GLU A 364 -17.56 -14.03 -13.56
CA GLU A 364 -18.14 -13.17 -14.59
C GLU A 364 -17.06 -12.42 -15.38
N LYS A 365 -17.41 -12.03 -16.61
CA LYS A 365 -16.60 -11.16 -17.46
C LYS A 365 -17.33 -9.85 -17.66
N VAL A 366 -16.67 -8.75 -17.35
CA VAL A 366 -17.24 -7.40 -17.42
C VAL A 366 -16.39 -6.49 -18.27
N GLU A 367 -17.00 -5.50 -18.90
CA GLU A 367 -16.32 -4.42 -19.59
C GLU A 367 -16.23 -3.21 -18.65
N LEU A 368 -15.09 -2.51 -18.64
CA LEU A 368 -14.88 -1.33 -17.81
C LEU A 368 -15.24 -0.05 -18.55
N GLU A 369 -15.52 1.01 -17.79
CA GLU A 369 -15.58 2.36 -18.33
C GLU A 369 -14.26 2.79 -19.01
N GLU A 370 -14.34 3.80 -19.87
CA GLU A 370 -13.17 4.36 -20.54
C GLU A 370 -12.20 4.98 -19.52
N LEU A 371 -10.97 4.47 -19.49
CA LEU A 371 -9.94 4.95 -18.57
C LEU A 371 -9.02 5.94 -19.29
N GLN A 372 -8.44 6.87 -18.54
CA GLN A 372 -7.49 7.81 -19.12
C GLN A 372 -6.28 7.05 -19.69
N GLY A 373 -6.16 7.06 -21.02
CA GLY A 373 -5.10 6.38 -21.77
C GLY A 373 -5.26 4.87 -21.97
N ALA A 374 -6.46 4.32 -21.72
CA ALA A 374 -6.82 2.98 -22.14
C ALA A 374 -8.31 2.86 -22.43
N SER A 375 -8.65 2.29 -23.58
CA SER A 375 -10.02 2.00 -24.01
C SER A 375 -10.24 0.50 -24.17
N GLY A 376 -11.50 0.06 -24.01
CA GLY A 376 -11.87 -1.34 -24.19
C GLY A 376 -11.25 -2.30 -23.17
N MET A 377 -11.02 -1.84 -21.94
CA MET A 377 -10.52 -2.69 -20.86
C MET A 377 -11.60 -3.67 -20.41
N MET A 378 -11.22 -4.92 -20.23
CA MET A 378 -12.08 -5.99 -19.75
C MET A 378 -11.60 -6.48 -18.38
N ALA A 379 -12.47 -7.12 -17.62
CA ALA A 379 -12.08 -7.79 -16.40
C ALA A 379 -12.79 -9.14 -16.24
N ILE A 380 -12.08 -10.09 -15.61
CA ILE A 380 -12.70 -11.26 -15.00
C ILE A 380 -12.87 -10.94 -13.52
N ARG A 381 -14.07 -11.12 -12.99
CA ARG A 381 -14.36 -10.97 -11.56
C ARG A 381 -14.92 -12.29 -11.04
N ALA A 382 -14.40 -12.79 -9.94
CA ALA A 382 -14.93 -14.02 -9.34
C ALA A 382 -14.98 -13.97 -7.83
N GLU A 383 -15.96 -14.67 -7.28
CA GLU A 383 -16.11 -14.87 -5.85
C GLU A 383 -14.95 -15.70 -5.31
N MET A 384 -14.36 -15.28 -4.20
CA MET A 384 -13.33 -16.05 -3.51
C MET A 384 -13.96 -17.05 -2.53
N ASN A 385 -13.29 -18.16 -2.26
CA ASN A 385 -13.75 -19.07 -1.21
C ASN A 385 -13.47 -18.48 0.19
N HIS A 386 -14.53 -18.19 0.95
CA HIS A 386 -14.43 -17.61 2.30
C HIS A 386 -13.87 -18.59 3.33
N GLU A 387 -14.02 -19.90 3.10
CA GLU A 387 -13.54 -20.95 4.00
C GLU A 387 -12.16 -21.48 3.61
N LEU A 388 -11.44 -20.75 2.74
CA LEU A 388 -10.14 -21.16 2.25
C LEU A 388 -9.19 -21.45 3.41
N ARG A 389 -8.84 -22.74 3.58
CA ARG A 389 -7.79 -23.15 4.51
C ARG A 389 -6.45 -22.77 3.89
N GLN A 390 -5.66 -22.01 4.63
CA GLN A 390 -4.32 -21.63 4.20
C GLN A 390 -3.52 -22.88 3.85
N THR A 391 -3.06 -22.97 2.61
CA THR A 391 -2.21 -24.07 2.16
C THR A 391 -0.74 -23.70 2.39
N GLU A 392 0.04 -24.64 2.89
CA GLU A 392 1.50 -24.46 3.05
C GLU A 392 2.24 -24.65 1.72
N LYS A 393 1.59 -25.26 0.71
CA LYS A 393 2.16 -25.53 -0.61
C LYS A 393 1.49 -24.67 -1.68
N VAL A 394 2.30 -23.92 -2.43
CA VAL A 394 1.91 -23.40 -3.74
C VAL A 394 1.75 -24.60 -4.65
N PHE A 395 0.53 -24.86 -5.16
CA PHE A 395 0.32 -25.98 -6.07
C PHE A 395 1.16 -25.79 -7.34
N SER A 396 2.06 -26.73 -7.56
CA SER A 396 2.95 -26.78 -8.72
C SER A 396 2.31 -27.55 -9.87
N LEU A 397 2.90 -27.45 -11.05
CA LEU A 397 2.51 -28.26 -12.22
C LEU A 397 2.69 -29.78 -11.99
N GLU A 398 3.47 -30.19 -10.99
CA GLU A 398 3.63 -31.61 -10.60
C GLU A 398 2.50 -32.09 -9.68
N ASP A 399 1.96 -31.21 -8.84
CA ASP A 399 0.77 -31.52 -8.03
C ASP A 399 -0.45 -31.77 -8.93
N LEU A 400 -0.50 -31.17 -10.13
CA LEU A 400 -1.51 -31.45 -11.17
C LEU A 400 -1.54 -32.91 -11.63
N LYS A 401 -0.38 -33.58 -11.69
CA LYS A 401 -0.29 -34.96 -12.21
C LYS A 401 -0.70 -36.02 -11.19
N THR A 402 -0.84 -35.64 -9.92
CA THR A 402 -1.22 -36.55 -8.83
C THR A 402 -2.67 -36.41 -8.40
N MET A 403 -3.38 -35.38 -8.89
CA MET A 403 -4.79 -35.11 -8.60
C MET A 403 -5.76 -35.56 -9.71
N THR A 404 -5.25 -36.02 -10.86
CA THR A 404 -5.95 -36.86 -11.86
C THR A 404 -5.69 -38.32 -11.59
#